data_AF-A0A1F8N343-F1
#
_entry.id   AF-A0A1F8N343-F1
#
_cell.length_a   1.000
_cell.length_b   1.000
_cell.length_c   1.000
_cell.angle_alpha   90.00
_cell.angle_beta   90.00
_cell.angle_gamma   90.00
#
_symmetry.space_group_name_H-M   'P 1'
#
loop_
_entity.id
_entity.type
_entity.pdbx_description
1 polymer ?
#
loop_
_entity_poly.entity_id
_entity_poly.type
_entity_poly.pdbx_seq_one_letter_code
_entity_poly.pdbx_strand_id
1 'polypeptide(L)'
;MRRKQRSKTLPSVIRTGIYSSESAGLELDLHRLTIDEALPKVDQFLYDAYVSRVYSVRIVHGKGTGVLRSAVRGYLPQHHLVKSFRLAGREEGGVGVTIVKLVDK
;
A
#
# COMPACT_ATOMS: atom_id res chain seq x y z
N MET A 1 -39.95 6.03 13.56
CA MET A 1 -38.51 6.37 13.52
C MET A 1 -37.75 5.21 12.87
N ARG A 2 -37.41 5.30 11.58
CA ARG A 2 -36.69 4.23 10.83
C ARG A 2 -35.20 4.55 10.79
N ARG A 3 -34.39 3.82 11.56
CA ARG A 3 -32.92 3.84 11.45
C ARG A 3 -32.53 3.19 10.11
N LYS A 4 -32.12 4.01 9.15
CA LYS A 4 -31.56 3.56 7.87
C LYS A 4 -30.16 3.01 8.14
N GLN A 5 -30.03 1.68 8.14
CA GLN A 5 -28.74 1.00 8.18
C GLN A 5 -27.91 1.47 6.97
N ARG A 6 -26.78 2.14 7.23
CA ARG A 6 -25.78 2.43 6.21
C ARG A 6 -25.12 1.12 5.80
N SER A 7 -25.20 0.85 4.50
CA SER A 7 -24.61 -0.29 3.81
C SER A 7 -23.11 -0.38 4.09
N LYS A 8 -22.68 -1.50 4.67
CA LYS A 8 -21.27 -1.85 4.86
C LYS A 8 -20.72 -2.32 3.51
N THR A 9 -20.06 -1.44 2.75
CA THR A 9 -19.24 -1.85 1.61
C THR A 9 -18.00 -2.57 2.16
N LEU A 10 -17.85 -3.83 1.79
CA LEU A 10 -16.74 -4.69 2.23
C LEU A 10 -15.40 -4.11 1.73
N PRO A 11 -14.33 -4.11 2.55
CA PRO A 11 -13.04 -3.58 2.14
C PRO A 11 -12.45 -4.43 1.01
N SER A 12 -11.87 -3.74 0.03
CA SER A 12 -11.03 -4.29 -1.03
C SER A 12 -10.05 -5.30 -0.44
N VAL A 13 -10.16 -6.55 -0.88
CA VAL A 13 -9.49 -7.76 -0.38
C VAL A 13 -8.05 -7.48 0.09
N ILE A 14 -7.84 -7.38 1.40
CA ILE A 14 -6.52 -7.43 2.03
C ILE A 14 -6.07 -8.89 1.94
N ARG A 15 -5.14 -9.20 1.04
CA ARG A 15 -4.56 -10.54 0.92
C ARG A 15 -3.42 -10.67 1.94
N THR A 16 -3.70 -11.34 3.05
CA THR A 16 -2.67 -11.72 4.04
C THR A 16 -1.81 -12.85 3.46
N GLY A 17 -0.81 -12.50 2.65
CA GLY A 17 0.20 -13.43 2.15
C GLY A 17 1.33 -13.60 3.17
N ILE A 18 1.48 -14.80 3.72
CA ILE A 18 2.47 -15.15 4.74
C ILE A 18 3.85 -15.31 4.05
N TYR A 19 4.73 -14.32 4.19
CA TYR A 19 6.16 -14.42 3.87
C TYR A 19 6.97 -14.43 5.17
N SER A 20 8.07 -15.19 5.20
CA SER A 20 8.74 -15.70 6.39
C SER A 20 9.22 -14.68 7.45
N SER A 21 8.86 -15.03 8.68
CA SER A 21 9.48 -14.88 10.02
C SER A 21 9.71 -13.54 10.73
N GLU A 22 9.63 -12.34 10.17
CA GLU A 22 9.68 -11.12 11.04
C GLU A 22 8.75 -9.95 10.69
N SER A 23 8.07 -9.93 9.55
CA SER A 23 7.01 -8.95 9.30
C SER A 23 6.15 -9.40 8.12
N ALA A 24 5.06 -10.11 8.41
CA ALA A 24 3.93 -10.19 7.48
C ALA A 24 3.28 -8.79 7.41
N GLY A 25 3.95 -7.85 6.76
CA GLY A 25 3.51 -6.47 6.62
C GLY A 25 2.27 -6.39 5.74
N LEU A 26 1.38 -5.44 6.05
CA LEU A 26 0.23 -5.11 5.21
C LEU A 26 0.67 -4.80 3.78
N GLU A 27 -0.07 -5.32 2.81
CA GLU A 27 0.23 -5.21 1.38
C GLU A 27 -0.94 -4.64 0.59
N LEU A 28 -0.65 -3.73 -0.34
CA LEU A 28 -1.56 -3.22 -1.35
C LEU A 28 -1.11 -3.67 -2.75
N ASP A 29 -1.98 -4.38 -3.45
CA ASP A 29 -1.76 -4.79 -4.84
C ASP A 29 -2.39 -3.77 -5.81
N LEU A 30 -1.57 -3.22 -6.71
CA LEU A 30 -1.95 -2.25 -7.74
C LEU A 30 -1.90 -2.83 -9.15
N HIS A 31 -1.64 -4.13 -9.32
CA HIS A 31 -1.59 -4.73 -10.65
C HIS A 31 -2.89 -4.48 -11.40
N ARG A 32 -2.74 -4.17 -12.70
CA ARG A 32 -3.85 -3.92 -13.63
C ARG A 32 -4.67 -2.67 -13.34
N LEU A 33 -4.22 -1.82 -12.42
CA LEU A 33 -4.80 -0.49 -12.23
C LEU A 33 -4.12 0.52 -13.14
N THR A 34 -4.88 1.54 -13.53
CA THR A 34 -4.35 2.78 -14.08
C THR A 34 -3.74 3.63 -12.95
N ILE A 35 -2.98 4.67 -13.31
CA ILE A 35 -2.42 5.61 -12.32
C ILE A 35 -3.54 6.28 -11.53
N ASP A 36 -4.60 6.71 -12.21
CA ASP A 36 -5.74 7.44 -11.63
C ASP A 36 -6.53 6.57 -10.64
N GLU A 37 -6.53 5.25 -10.82
CA GLU A 37 -7.12 4.30 -9.86
C GLU A 37 -6.16 3.95 -8.72
N ALA A 38 -4.85 3.89 -9.00
CA ALA A 38 -3.84 3.41 -8.08
C ALA A 38 -3.50 4.43 -6.99
N LEU A 39 -3.27 5.71 -7.35
CA LEU A 39 -2.82 6.71 -6.38
C LEU A 39 -3.83 6.98 -5.25
N PRO A 40 -5.15 7.10 -5.52
CA PRO A 40 -6.14 7.23 -4.44
C PRO A 40 -6.18 6.02 -3.50
N LYS A 41 -5.90 4.81 -4.02
CA LYS A 41 -5.81 3.60 -3.18
C LYS A 41 -4.56 3.59 -2.32
N VAL A 42 -3.44 4.10 -2.85
CA VAL A 42 -2.20 4.26 -2.07
C VAL A 42 -2.42 5.22 -0.91
N ASP A 43 -3.02 6.39 -1.16
CA ASP A 43 -3.35 7.38 -0.13
C ASP A 43 -4.17 6.76 1.02
N GLN A 44 -5.31 6.16 0.68
CA GLN A 44 -6.19 5.52 1.67
C GLN A 44 -5.48 4.39 2.43
N PHE A 45 -4.68 3.59 1.73
CA PHE A 45 -3.95 2.48 2.35
C PHE A 45 -2.88 2.95 3.34
N LEU A 46 -2.16 4.02 3.03
CA LEU A 46 -1.17 4.61 3.94
C LEU A 46 -1.85 5.17 5.19
N TYR A 47 -3.01 5.81 5.03
CA TYR A 47 -3.81 6.28 6.15
C TYR A 47 -4.33 5.13 7.03
N ASP A 48 -4.90 4.09 6.42
CA ASP A 48 -5.43 2.93 7.15
C ASP A 48 -4.33 2.20 7.93
N ALA A 49 -3.15 2.05 7.32
CA ALA A 49 -1.98 1.46 7.97
C ALA A 49 -1.50 2.32 9.16
N TYR A 50 -1.45 3.65 8.99
CA TYR A 50 -1.08 4.56 10.07
C TYR A 50 -2.05 4.51 11.25
N VAL A 51 -3.36 4.55 10.98
CA VAL A 51 -4.41 4.43 12.02
C VAL A 51 -4.32 3.08 12.74
N SER A 52 -3.95 2.02 12.01
CA SER A 52 -3.75 0.67 12.54
C SER A 52 -2.42 0.48 13.28
N ARG A 53 -1.62 1.55 13.47
CA ARG A 53 -0.29 1.52 14.11
C ARG A 53 0.69 0.55 13.43
N VAL A 54 0.61 0.47 12.11
CA VAL A 54 1.52 -0.35 11.30
C VAL A 54 2.64 0.55 10.80
N TYR A 55 3.87 0.24 11.17
CA TYR A 55 5.02 1.10 10.88
C TYR A 55 5.69 0.82 9.52
N SER A 56 5.32 -0.28 8.85
CA SER A 56 5.86 -0.65 7.55
C SER A 56 4.83 -1.39 6.70
N VAL A 57 4.70 -0.99 5.43
CA VAL A 57 3.78 -1.59 4.46
C VAL A 57 4.46 -1.87 3.13
N ARG A 58 3.80 -2.68 2.31
CA ARG A 58 4.24 -3.09 0.98
C ARG A 58 3.26 -2.58 -0.07
N ILE A 59 3.77 -1.99 -1.14
CA ILE A 59 2.98 -1.60 -2.30
C ILE A 59 3.49 -2.37 -3.52
N VAL A 60 2.66 -3.27 -4.03
CA VAL A 60 2.96 -4.10 -5.19
C VAL A 60 2.39 -3.44 -6.44
N HIS A 61 3.26 -2.80 -7.20
CA HIS A 61 2.90 -2.13 -8.47
C HIS A 61 3.26 -2.96 -9.70
N GLY A 62 3.87 -4.13 -9.51
CA GLY A 62 4.36 -4.99 -10.58
C GLY A 62 5.66 -4.49 -11.21
N LYS A 63 6.29 -5.36 -12.02
CA LYS A 63 7.56 -5.06 -12.71
C LYS A 63 7.30 -4.27 -13.99
N GLY A 64 6.51 -4.86 -14.90
CA GLY A 64 5.94 -4.25 -16.12
C GLY A 64 6.86 -3.26 -16.86
N THR A 65 6.24 -2.25 -17.47
CA THR A 65 6.92 -1.08 -18.02
C THR A 65 7.42 -0.11 -16.93
N GLY A 66 7.07 -0.37 -15.66
CA GLY A 66 7.43 0.49 -14.53
C GLY A 66 6.57 1.75 -14.37
N VAL A 67 5.50 1.92 -15.16
CA VAL A 67 4.62 3.11 -15.08
C VAL A 67 4.05 3.30 -13.67
N LEU A 68 3.42 2.27 -13.09
CA LEU A 68 2.90 2.34 -11.72
C LEU A 68 4.02 2.50 -10.68
N ARG A 69 5.18 1.85 -10.88
CA ARG A 69 6.35 2.02 -10.01
C ARG A 69 6.76 3.49 -9.94
N SER A 70 6.91 4.14 -11.11
CA SER A 70 7.31 5.53 -11.20
C SER A 70 6.27 6.47 -10.59
N ALA A 71 4.98 6.25 -10.89
CA ALA A 71 3.89 7.05 -10.34
C ALA A 71 3.83 6.96 -8.79
N VAL A 72 3.84 5.74 -8.24
CA VAL A 72 3.83 5.53 -6.78
C VAL A 72 5.06 6.17 -6.15
N ARG A 73 6.27 5.93 -6.68
CA ARG A 73 7.50 6.48 -6.11
C ARG A 73 7.62 8.00 -6.26
N GLY A 74 6.97 8.61 -7.25
CA GLY A 74 6.85 10.06 -7.38
C GLY A 74 5.85 10.67 -6.40
N TYR A 75 4.81 9.91 -6.04
CA TYR A 75 3.78 10.33 -5.09
C TYR A 75 4.23 10.24 -3.62
N LEU A 76 4.88 9.13 -3.23
CA LEU A 76 5.30 8.87 -1.84
C LEU A 76 6.07 10.00 -1.14
N PRO A 77 7.04 10.71 -1.74
CA PRO A 77 7.75 11.79 -1.06
C PRO A 77 6.89 13.01 -0.74
N GLN A 78 5.70 13.14 -1.35
CA GLN A 78 4.75 14.22 -1.08
C GLN A 78 3.78 13.87 0.05
N HIS A 79 3.71 12.61 0.45
CA HIS A 79 2.72 12.12 1.40
C HIS A 79 3.21 12.25 2.85
N HIS A 80 2.52 13.06 3.66
CA HIS A 80 2.94 13.41 5.03
C HIS A 80 3.12 12.23 6.01
N LEU A 81 2.45 11.09 5.78
CA LEU A 81 2.62 9.90 6.64
C LEU A 81 3.83 9.05 6.26
N VAL A 82 4.53 9.35 5.16
CA VAL A 82 5.67 8.56 4.69
C VAL A 82 6.95 9.07 5.35
N LYS A 83 7.61 8.21 6.13
CA LYS A 83 8.92 8.49 6.75
C LYS A 83 10.07 8.17 5.79
N SER A 84 9.98 7.04 5.11
CA SER A 84 10.96 6.63 4.09
C SER A 84 10.40 5.52 3.21
N PHE A 85 10.99 5.30 2.04
CA PHE A 85 10.62 4.19 1.18
C PHE A 85 11.81 3.68 0.37
N ARG A 86 11.80 2.39 0.04
CA ARG A 86 12.83 1.72 -0.75
C ARG A 86 12.20 0.72 -1.70
N LEU A 87 12.94 0.32 -2.74
CA LEU A 87 12.59 -0.89 -3.47
C LEU A 87 12.78 -2.11 -2.56
N ALA A 88 11.94 -3.12 -2.75
CA ALA A 88 12.08 -4.38 -2.07
C ALA A 88 13.34 -5.12 -2.53
N GLY A 89 13.95 -5.91 -1.64
CA GLY A 89 15.02 -6.84 -2.00
C GLY A 89 14.52 -7.98 -2.89
N ARG A 90 15.44 -8.79 -3.43
CA ARG A 90 15.10 -9.89 -4.35
C ARG A 90 14.05 -10.85 -3.76
N GLU A 91 14.25 -11.26 -2.51
CA GLU A 91 13.36 -12.16 -1.78
C GLU A 91 12.05 -11.49 -1.31
N GLU A 92 11.98 -10.17 -1.37
CA GLU A 92 10.81 -9.38 -0.94
C GLU A 92 9.93 -8.93 -2.14
N GLY A 93 10.20 -9.42 -3.36
CA GLY A 93 9.47 -9.06 -4.60
C GLY A 93 10.23 -8.13 -5.55
N GLY A 94 11.42 -7.69 -5.17
CA GLY A 94 12.35 -6.92 -5.99
C GLY A 94 11.77 -5.60 -6.50
N VAL A 95 12.14 -5.24 -7.74
CA VAL A 95 11.72 -3.98 -8.39
C VAL A 95 10.21 -3.86 -8.63
N GLY A 96 9.43 -4.90 -8.36
CA GLY A 96 7.96 -4.89 -8.47
C GLY A 96 7.25 -4.42 -7.21
N VAL A 97 8.00 -4.19 -6.12
CA VAL A 97 7.46 -3.83 -4.81
C VAL A 97 8.22 -2.65 -4.23
N THR A 98 7.49 -1.70 -3.67
CA THR A 98 8.04 -0.62 -2.84
C THR A 98 7.67 -0.88 -1.38
N ILE A 99 8.68 -0.90 -0.51
CA ILE A 99 8.52 -0.96 0.94
C ILE A 99 8.45 0.47 1.47
N VAL A 100 7.41 0.79 2.22
CA VAL A 100 7.16 2.12 2.78
C VAL A 100 7.18 2.03 4.30
N LYS A 101 7.99 2.87 4.96
CA LYS A 101 7.94 3.08 6.41
C LYS A 101 7.12 4.32 6.70
N LEU A 102 6.20 4.21 7.65
CA LEU A 102 5.35 5.33 8.07
C LEU A 102 6.02 6.12 9.19
N VAL A 103 5.55 7.35 9.40
CA VAL A 103 5.92 8.13 10.58
C VAL A 103 5.38 7.47 11.84
N ASP A 104 6.18 7.53 12.91
CA ASP A 104 5.75 7.06 14.22
C ASP A 104 4.77 8.08 14.82
N LYS A 105 3.81 7.60 15.60
CA LYS A 105 2.84 8.46 16.29
C LYS A 105 3.37 8.92 17.64
#